data_AF-A0A5R2N7F7-F1
#
_entry.id   AF-A0A5R2N7F7-F1
#
_cell.length_a   1.000
_cell.length_b   1.000
_cell.length_c   1.000
_cell.angle_alpha   90.00
_cell.angle_beta   90.00
_cell.angle_gamma   90.00
#
_symmetry.space_group_name_H-M   'P 1'
#
loop_
_entity.id
_entity.type
_entity.pdbx_description
1 polymer ?
#
loop_
_entity_poly.entity_id
_entity_poly.type
_entity_poly.pdbx_seq_one_letter_code
_entity_poly.pdbx_strand_id
1 'polypeptide(L)' 'VTGAELAACTLWNGVIYTADDKGAVGLLPAEGVEAPKTLILPDLGPVLRQSRAYGGGTGFSKVPSDVFSMKGCQE' A
#
# COMPACT_ATOMS: atom_id res chain seq x y z
N VAL A 1 0.14 20.90 -10.80
CA VAL A 1 0.42 19.99 -9.66
C VAL A 1 1.53 20.58 -8.81
N THR A 2 1.14 21.19 -7.70
CA THR A 2 2.00 21.71 -6.63
C THR A 2 2.08 20.71 -5.48
N GLY A 3 3.01 20.91 -4.53
CA GLY A 3 3.09 20.07 -3.33
C GLY A 3 1.81 20.10 -2.47
N ALA A 4 1.13 21.25 -2.39
CA ALA A 4 -0.11 21.39 -1.64
C ALA A 4 -1.29 20.64 -2.30
N GLU A 5 -1.35 20.66 -3.63
CA GLU A 5 -2.35 19.89 -4.39
C GLU A 5 -2.15 18.38 -4.21
N LEU A 6 -0.90 17.92 -4.20
CA LEU A 6 -0.58 16.51 -3.94
C LEU A 6 -0.94 16.12 -2.51
N ALA A 7 -0.55 16.92 -1.51
CA ALA A 7 -0.88 16.65 -0.11
C ALA A 7 -2.39 16.61 0.16
N ALA A 8 -3.18 17.44 -0.54
CA ALA A 8 -4.64 17.41 -0.45
C ALA A 8 -5.26 16.13 -1.05
N CYS A 9 -4.55 15.45 -1.95
CA CYS A 9 -5.01 14.25 -2.65
C CYS A 9 -4.37 12.96 -2.12
N THR A 10 -3.24 13.04 -1.40
CA THR A 10 -2.56 11.88 -0.83
C THR A 10 -3.38 11.31 0.31
N LEU A 11 -4.00 10.16 0.08
CA LEU A 11 -4.75 9.47 1.13
C LEU A 11 -3.83 8.80 2.13
N TRP A 12 -2.73 8.20 1.67
CA TRP A 12 -1.82 7.42 2.51
C TRP A 12 -0.37 7.73 2.17
N ASN A 13 0.45 7.86 3.21
CA ASN A 13 1.90 7.96 3.11
C ASN A 13 2.51 7.30 4.36
N GLY A 14 3.23 6.20 4.17
CA GLY A 14 3.81 5.42 5.25
C GLY A 14 4.99 4.59 4.76
N VAL A 15 5.67 3.93 5.70
CA VAL A 15 6.77 3.01 5.39
C VAL A 15 6.20 1.75 4.75
N ILE A 16 6.81 1.30 3.65
CA ILE A 16 6.48 0.02 3.03
C ILE A 16 7.38 -1.05 3.64
N TYR A 17 6.76 -2.09 4.19
CA TYR A 17 7.44 -3.28 4.69
C TYR A 17 7.22 -4.47 3.77
N THR A 18 8.00 -5.51 4.01
CA THR A 18 7.92 -6.79 3.32
C THR A 18 7.72 -7.91 4.33
N ALA A 19 7.21 -9.06 3.86
CA ALA A 19 7.23 -10.28 4.65
C ALA A 19 7.75 -11.44 3.80
N ASP A 20 8.61 -12.27 4.39
CA ASP A 20 9.05 -13.52 3.79
C ASP A 20 8.00 -14.65 3.96
N ASP A 21 8.33 -15.85 3.46
CA ASP A 21 7.47 -17.02 3.54
C ASP A 21 7.31 -17.59 4.97
N LYS A 22 8.16 -17.15 5.91
CA LYS A 22 8.10 -17.48 7.34
C LYS A 22 7.38 -16.40 8.16
N GLY A 23 6.95 -15.31 7.52
CA GLY A 23 6.29 -14.17 8.17
C GLY A 23 7.25 -13.21 8.86
N ALA A 24 8.57 -13.29 8.59
CA ALA A 24 9.52 -12.30 9.09
C ALA A 24 9.31 -10.97 8.36
N VAL A 25 9.14 -9.89 9.12
CA VAL A 25 8.90 -8.55 8.59
C VAL A 25 10.22 -7.81 8.41
N GLY A 26 10.41 -7.21 7.23
CA GLY A 26 11.60 -6.44 6.88
C GLY A 26 11.26 -5.15 6.14
N LEU A 27 12.28 -4.32 5.88
CA LEU A 27 12.15 -3.15 5.02
C LEU A 27 12.03 -3.55 3.55
N LEU A 28 11.54 -2.62 2.72
CA LEU A 28 11.62 -2.77 1.27
C LEU A 28 13.10 -2.87 0.85
N PRO A 29 13.50 -3.90 0.09
CA PRO A 29 14.88 -4.05 -0.35
C PRO A 29 15.26 -2.94 -1.33
N ALA A 30 16.57 -2.74 -1.49
CA ALA A 30 17.09 -1.79 -2.47
C ALA A 30 16.75 -2.23 -3.90
N GLU A 31 16.78 -1.27 -4.83
CA GLU A 31 16.63 -1.57 -6.26
C GLU A 31 17.69 -2.58 -6.74
N GLY A 32 17.29 -3.48 -7.64
CA GLY A 32 18.16 -4.53 -8.19
C GLY A 32 18.27 -5.79 -7.31
N VAL A 33 17.65 -5.79 -6.13
CA VAL A 33 17.49 -6.99 -5.29
C VAL A 33 16.19 -7.71 -5.67
N GLU A 34 16.14 -9.02 -5.43
CA GLU A 34 14.93 -9.84 -5.67
C GLU A 34 13.69 -9.17 -5.05
N ALA A 35 12.62 -9.09 -5.85
CA ALA A 35 11.38 -8.46 -5.42
C ALA A 35 10.71 -9.28 -4.29
N PRO A 36 10.21 -8.62 -3.24
CA PRO A 36 9.52 -9.32 -2.16
C PRO A 36 8.22 -9.94 -2.65
N LYS A 37 7.88 -11.12 -2.12
CA LYS A 37 6.62 -11.82 -2.43
C LYS A 37 5.41 -11.15 -1.78
N THR A 38 5.62 -10.45 -0.67
CA THR A 38 4.56 -9.81 0.10
C THR A 38 4.98 -8.37 0.45
N LEU A 39 4.05 -7.43 0.24
CA LEU A 39 4.15 -6.05 0.69
C LEU A 39 3.16 -5.81 1.82
N ILE A 40 3.57 -4.98 2.78
CA ILE A 40 2.73 -4.49 3.87
C ILE A 40 2.74 -2.97 3.79
N LEU A 41 1.55 -2.39 3.65
CA LEU A 41 1.28 -0.95 3.65
C LEU A 41 0.47 -0.66 4.92
N PRO A 42 1.13 -0.39 6.07
CA PRO A 42 0.45 -0.27 7.35
C PRO A 42 -0.64 0.78 7.34
N ASP A 43 -1.80 0.43 7.90
CA ASP A 43 -2.97 1.30 8.06
C ASP A 43 -3.63 1.78 6.76
N LEU A 44 -3.27 1.21 5.60
CA LEU A 44 -3.86 1.61 4.31
C LEU A 44 -5.38 1.45 4.31
N GLY A 45 -5.90 0.29 4.70
CA GLY A 45 -7.32 -0.02 4.78
C GLY A 45 -8.10 0.91 5.71
N PRO A 46 -7.68 1.09 6.98
CA PRO A 46 -8.26 2.08 7.89
C PRO A 46 -8.27 3.50 7.32
N VAL A 47 -7.15 3.96 6.74
CA VAL A 47 -7.03 5.28 6.12
C VAL A 47 -7.99 5.45 4.95
N LEU A 48 -8.06 4.45 4.06
CA LEU A 48 -8.98 4.46 2.93
C LEU A 48 -10.44 4.46 3.39
N ARG A 49 -10.79 3.70 4.43
CA ARG A 49 -12.14 3.63 4.99
C ARG A 49 -12.62 4.98 5.53
N GLN A 50 -11.71 5.74 6.14
CA GLN A 50 -12.01 7.05 6.72
C GLN A 50 -11.94 8.19 5.69
N SER A 51 -11.38 7.92 4.51
CA SER A 51 -11.23 8.91 3.46
C SER A 51 -12.57 9.30 2.81
N ARG A 52 -12.60 10.49 2.20
CA ARG A 52 -13.73 10.94 1.38
C ARG A 52 -13.95 10.08 0.13
N ALA A 53 -12.97 9.26 -0.25
CA ALA A 53 -13.06 8.36 -1.39
C ALA A 53 -13.85 7.07 -1.07
N TYR A 54 -14.21 6.82 0.19
CA TYR A 54 -15.04 5.69 0.59
C TYR A 54 -16.53 6.07 0.67
N GLY A 55 -17.41 5.26 0.07
CA GLY A 55 -18.87 5.36 0.26
C GLY A 55 -19.59 6.53 -0.42
N GLY A 56 -18.89 7.48 -1.05
CA GLY A 56 -19.48 8.65 -1.69
C GLY A 56 -19.78 8.47 -3.19
N GLY A 57 -20.71 7.58 -3.57
CA GLY A 57 -21.33 7.47 -4.91
C GLY A 57 -20.43 7.11 -6.12
N THR A 58 -19.25 7.73 -6.25
CA THR A 58 -18.21 7.50 -7.27
C THR A 58 -16.94 6.90 -6.67
N GLY A 59 -16.89 6.71 -5.34
CA GLY A 59 -15.78 6.14 -4.60
C GLY A 59 -15.82 4.62 -4.46
N PHE A 60 -14.85 4.04 -3.76
CA PHE A 60 -14.84 2.60 -3.47
C PHE A 60 -15.77 2.25 -2.30
N SER A 61 -16.41 1.09 -2.38
CA SER A 61 -17.35 0.57 -1.37
C SER A 61 -16.75 -0.56 -0.51
N LYS A 62 -15.55 -1.01 -0.87
CA LYS A 62 -14.74 -1.98 -0.12
C LYS A 62 -13.33 -1.44 0.00
N VAL A 63 -12.71 -1.66 1.15
CA VAL A 63 -11.30 -1.34 1.36
C VAL A 63 -10.44 -2.59 1.14
N PRO A 64 -9.24 -2.45 0.56
CA PRO A 64 -8.28 -3.54 0.47
C PRO A 64 -7.74 -3.91 1.86
N SER A 65 -7.02 -5.04 1.91
CA SER A 65 -6.13 -5.36 3.03
C SER A 65 -4.94 -4.40 3.05
N ASP A 66 -4.19 -4.41 4.15
CA ASP A 66 -2.90 -3.74 4.28
C ASP A 66 -1.75 -4.63 3.77
N VAL A 67 -2.04 -5.90 3.51
CA VAL A 67 -1.06 -6.92 3.07
C VAL A 67 -1.39 -7.38 1.67
N PHE A 68 -0.41 -7.29 0.77
CA PHE A 68 -0.54 -7.59 -0.65
C PHE A 68 0.47 -8.66 -1.06
N SER A 69 -0.01 -9.71 -1.72
CA SER A 69 0.87 -10.66 -2.41
C SER A 69 1.23 -10.11 -3.79
N MET A 70 2.51 -10.02 -4.09
CA MET A 70 3.00 -9.61 -5.40
C MET A 70 2.78 -10.75 -6.40
N LYS A 71 2.09 -10.44 -7.51
CA LYS A 71 2.02 -11.32 -8.68
C LYS A 71 2.69 -10.62 -9.86
N GLY A 72 3.83 -11.14 -10.27
CA GLY A 72 4.54 -10.76 -11.51
C GLY A 72 4.98 -12.00 -12.25
N CYS A 73 5.46 -11.84 -13.49
CA CYS A 73 6.23 -12.90 -14.14
C CYS A 73 7.51 -13.08 -13.31
N GLN A 74 7.64 -14.22 -12.63
CA GLN A 74 8.95 -14.62 -12.13
C GLN A 74 9.79 -14.95 -13.36
N GLU A 75 10.96 -14.31 -13.49
CA GLU A 75 11.91 -14.64 -14.55
C GLU A 75 12.45 -16.07 -14.40
#